data_AF-A0A6I2MS90-F1
#
_entry.id   AF-A0A6I2MS90-F1
#
_cell.length_a   1.000
_cell.length_b   1.000
_cell.length_c   1.000
_cell.angle_alpha   90.00
_cell.angle_beta   90.00
_cell.angle_gamma   90.00
#
_symmetry.space_group_name_H-M   'P 1'
#
loop_
_entity.id
_entity.type
_entity.pdbx_description
1 polymer ?
#
loop_
_entity_poly.entity_id
_entity_poly.type
_entity_poly.pdbx_seq_one_letter_code
_entity_poly.pdbx_strand_id
1 'polypeptide(L)'
;MNLNQAIEHLSIRLQGTHLEVNNQDKNAFNCILDYINTTLDESFNRNKYFANLYAYCLGLLLEKYQTTIDNPIPHKELHKIIDTPFENIIEDITNKMNNRLRCSLLEHAGGQLDKQQLISFQEKGEVVKKLIELLSISKNKNAFFGNAWSVEEVSKGIKVQLENFNP
;
A
#
# COMPACT_ATOMS: atom_id res chain seq x y z
N MET A 1 35.83 -11.95 18.82
CA MET A 1 35.29 -10.85 19.63
C MET A 1 33.82 -10.73 19.31
N ASN A 2 32.96 -10.52 20.31
CA ASN A 2 31.53 -10.28 20.11
C ASN A 2 31.21 -8.76 20.13
N LEU A 3 30.00 -8.38 19.75
CA LEU A 3 29.60 -6.97 19.65
C LEU A 3 29.79 -6.19 20.95
N ASN A 4 29.37 -6.75 22.09
CA ASN A 4 29.49 -6.09 23.39
C ASN A 4 30.96 -5.82 23.74
N GLN A 5 31.85 -6.79 23.47
CA GLN A 5 33.29 -6.64 23.66
C GLN A 5 33.89 -5.59 22.72
N ALA A 6 33.42 -5.52 21.47
CA ALA A 6 33.89 -4.54 20.49
C ALA A 6 33.48 -3.11 20.88
N ILE A 7 32.24 -2.92 21.31
CA ILE A 7 31.72 -1.64 21.80
C ILE A 7 32.47 -1.21 23.07
N GLU A 8 32.61 -2.12 24.04
CA GLU A 8 33.31 -1.86 25.30
C GLU A 8 34.78 -1.48 25.05
N HIS A 9 35.48 -2.21 24.18
CA HIS A 9 36.86 -1.93 23.81
C HIS A 9 37.03 -0.52 23.22
N LEU A 10 36.21 -0.15 22.22
CA LEU A 10 36.27 1.18 21.61
C LEU A 10 35.84 2.27 22.59
N SER A 11 34.85 2.01 23.45
CA SER A 11 34.40 2.97 24.47
C SER A 11 35.52 3.33 25.44
N ILE A 12 36.25 2.33 25.95
CA ILE A 12 37.41 2.53 26.81
C ILE A 12 38.52 3.30 26.07
N ARG A 13 38.76 2.97 24.81
CA ARG A 13 39.82 3.59 24.00
C ARG A 13 39.54 5.06 23.68
N LEU A 14 38.28 5.41 23.42
CA LEU A 14 37.85 6.79 23.16
C LEU A 14 37.87 7.70 24.40
N GLN A 15 37.85 7.12 25.61
CA GLN A 15 38.00 7.85 26.87
C GLN A 15 39.47 8.06 27.28
N GLY A 16 40.40 7.35 26.64
CA GLY A 16 41.83 7.44 26.91
C GLY A 16 42.52 8.62 26.23
N THR A 17 43.73 8.94 26.69
CA THR A 17 44.56 10.05 26.15
C THR A 17 45.48 9.63 25.00
N HIS A 18 45.60 8.33 24.70
CA HIS A 18 46.45 7.79 23.64
C HIS A 18 45.64 7.09 22.53
N LEU A 19 45.59 7.74 21.38
CA LEU A 19 44.80 7.39 20.18
C LEU A 19 45.63 6.70 19.07
N GLU A 20 46.75 6.07 19.40
CA GLU A 20 47.44 5.24 18.40
C GLU A 20 46.63 3.97 18.11
N VAL A 21 46.07 3.88 16.90
CA VAL A 21 45.20 2.78 16.47
C VAL A 21 46.00 1.48 16.36
N ASN A 22 45.58 0.46 17.12
CA ASN A 22 46.18 -0.86 17.10
C ASN A 22 45.29 -1.89 16.38
N ASN A 23 45.75 -3.15 16.29
CA ASN A 23 45.00 -4.21 15.59
C ASN A 23 43.71 -4.62 16.32
N GLN A 24 43.62 -4.46 17.64
CA GLN A 24 42.38 -4.72 18.39
C GLN A 24 41.33 -3.65 18.10
N ASP A 25 41.74 -2.38 17.99
CA ASP A 25 40.85 -1.27 17.60
C ASP A 25 40.24 -1.55 16.21
N LYS A 26 41.07 -1.97 15.24
CA LYS A 26 40.62 -2.37 13.89
C LYS A 26 39.65 -3.54 13.93
N ASN A 27 39.95 -4.57 14.71
CA ASN A 27 39.09 -5.74 14.83
C ASN A 27 37.74 -5.38 15.48
N ALA A 28 37.73 -4.45 16.45
CA ALA A 28 36.51 -4.02 17.13
C ALA A 28 35.63 -3.20 16.20
N PHE A 29 36.24 -2.28 15.46
CA PHE A 29 35.56 -1.50 14.45
C PHE A 29 34.94 -2.39 13.34
N ASN A 30 35.72 -3.33 12.79
CA ASN A 30 35.23 -4.27 11.79
C ASN A 30 34.09 -5.15 12.33
N CYS A 31 34.19 -5.61 13.59
CA CYS A 31 33.12 -6.39 14.22
C CYS A 31 31.79 -5.60 14.33
N ILE A 32 31.86 -4.30 14.61
CA ILE A 32 30.67 -3.43 14.64
C ILE A 32 30.13 -3.22 13.22
N LEU A 33 31.00 -2.96 12.24
CA LEU A 33 30.60 -2.84 10.84
C LEU A 33 29.93 -4.11 10.32
N ASP A 34 30.51 -5.28 10.58
CA ASP A 34 29.97 -6.57 10.18
C ASP A 34 28.61 -6.81 10.82
N TYR A 35 28.44 -6.46 12.09
CA TYR A 35 27.15 -6.54 12.77
C TYR A 35 26.10 -5.61 12.15
N ILE A 36 26.46 -4.36 11.84
CA ILE A 36 25.56 -3.39 11.19
C ILE A 36 25.15 -3.91 9.82
N ASN A 37 26.11 -4.32 8.98
CA ASN A 37 25.86 -4.82 7.63
C ASN A 37 24.97 -6.07 7.67
N THR A 38 25.30 -7.03 8.53
CA THR A 38 24.49 -8.25 8.71
C THR A 38 23.08 -7.91 9.17
N THR A 39 22.93 -6.98 10.13
CA THR A 39 21.61 -6.58 10.63
C THR A 39 20.77 -5.88 9.55
N LEU A 40 21.38 -5.03 8.74
CA LEU A 40 20.72 -4.36 7.62
C LEU A 40 20.28 -5.35 6.55
N ASP A 41 21.15 -6.29 6.16
CA ASP A 41 20.84 -7.33 5.17
C ASP A 41 19.75 -8.28 5.69
N GLU A 42 19.83 -8.71 6.94
CA GLU A 42 18.79 -9.52 7.57
C GLU A 42 17.48 -8.77 7.72
N SER A 43 17.51 -7.46 7.99
CA SER A 43 16.31 -6.63 8.07
C SER A 43 15.61 -6.56 6.72
N PHE A 44 16.36 -6.34 5.63
CA PHE A 44 15.82 -6.37 4.28
C PHE A 44 15.25 -7.75 3.93
N ASN A 45 15.99 -8.83 4.21
CA ASN A 45 15.56 -10.19 3.90
C ASN A 45 14.32 -10.60 4.70
N ARG A 46 14.26 -10.25 6.00
CA ARG A 46 13.07 -10.50 6.85
C ARG A 46 11.83 -9.76 6.35
N ASN A 47 12.01 -8.60 5.73
CA ASN A 47 10.91 -7.75 5.26
C ASN A 47 10.82 -7.68 3.73
N LYS A 48 11.39 -8.65 3.00
CA LYS A 48 11.57 -8.58 1.55
C LYS A 48 10.26 -8.28 0.79
N TYR A 49 9.16 -8.93 1.17
CA TYR A 49 7.86 -8.72 0.52
C TYR A 49 7.31 -7.32 0.77
N PHE A 50 7.47 -6.81 1.98
CA PHE A 50 7.12 -5.43 2.30
C PHE A 50 8.03 -4.45 1.54
N ALA A 51 9.34 -4.69 1.49
CA ALA A 51 10.28 -3.85 0.76
C ALA A 51 9.95 -3.79 -0.74
N ASN A 52 9.58 -4.93 -1.34
CA ASN A 52 9.13 -4.99 -2.74
C ASN A 52 7.85 -4.18 -2.95
N LEU A 53 6.84 -4.34 -2.09
CA LEU A 53 5.59 -3.59 -2.17
C LEU A 53 5.83 -2.09 -1.99
N TYR A 54 6.65 -1.72 -1.02
CA TYR A 54 7.07 -0.34 -0.75
C TYR A 54 7.72 0.28 -1.98
N ALA A 55 8.73 -0.39 -2.57
CA ALA A 55 9.43 0.11 -3.74
C ALA A 55 8.50 0.27 -4.95
N TYR A 56 7.62 -0.71 -5.17
CA TYR A 56 6.62 -0.66 -6.25
C TYR A 56 5.65 0.52 -6.06
N CYS A 57 5.07 0.67 -4.87
CA CYS A 57 4.16 1.78 -4.58
C CYS A 57 4.86 3.15 -4.66
N LEU A 58 6.10 3.25 -4.17
CA LEU A 58 6.89 4.47 -4.28
C LEU A 58 7.12 4.83 -5.76
N GLY A 59 7.43 3.85 -6.61
CA GLY A 59 7.57 4.05 -8.06
C GLY A 59 6.33 4.66 -8.70
N LEU A 60 5.14 4.14 -8.38
CA LEU A 60 3.86 4.68 -8.86
C LEU A 60 3.63 6.12 -8.41
N LEU A 61 4.00 6.46 -7.18
CA LEU A 61 3.87 7.81 -6.65
C LEU A 61 4.87 8.77 -7.31
N LEU A 62 6.11 8.33 -7.54
CA LEU A 62 7.11 9.12 -8.26
C LEU A 62 6.63 9.46 -9.68
N GLU A 63 6.04 8.50 -10.38
CA GLU A 63 5.45 8.71 -11.71
C GLU A 63 4.25 9.68 -11.64
N LYS A 64 3.31 9.44 -10.72
CA LYS A 64 2.12 10.28 -10.53
C LYS A 64 2.47 11.75 -10.25
N TYR A 65 3.49 11.99 -9.41
CA TYR A 65 3.91 13.33 -9.03
C TYR A 65 5.02 13.90 -9.93
N GLN A 66 5.55 13.13 -10.88
CA GLN A 66 6.67 13.50 -11.77
C GLN A 66 7.89 13.99 -10.98
N THR A 67 8.32 13.22 -9.98
CA THR A 67 9.39 13.60 -9.04
C THR A 67 10.46 12.51 -8.91
N THR A 68 11.58 12.85 -8.28
CA THR A 68 12.67 11.92 -7.94
C THR A 68 12.56 11.43 -6.50
N ILE A 69 13.35 10.40 -6.16
CA ILE A 69 13.34 9.75 -4.85
C ILE A 69 13.64 10.70 -3.68
N ASP A 70 14.32 11.82 -3.93
CA ASP A 70 14.67 12.79 -2.89
C ASP A 70 13.50 13.73 -2.54
N ASN A 71 12.41 13.71 -3.32
CA ASN A 71 11.26 14.55 -3.07
C ASN A 71 10.41 14.00 -1.91
N PRO A 72 10.08 14.79 -0.89
CA PRO A 72 9.32 14.31 0.27
C PRO A 72 7.84 14.00 -0.02
N ILE A 73 7.26 14.46 -1.13
CA ILE A 73 5.82 14.29 -1.42
C ILE A 73 5.45 12.81 -1.59
N PRO A 74 6.07 12.03 -2.50
CA PRO A 74 5.82 10.58 -2.62
C PRO A 74 5.95 9.83 -1.29
N HIS A 75 6.98 10.13 -0.49
CA HIS A 75 7.17 9.47 0.81
C HIS A 75 6.05 9.79 1.79
N LYS A 76 5.63 11.06 1.88
CA LYS A 76 4.51 11.46 2.75
C LYS A 76 3.21 10.76 2.35
N GLU A 77 2.94 10.63 1.06
CA GLU A 77 1.74 9.94 0.58
C GLU A 77 1.82 8.43 0.82
N LEU A 78 3.00 7.82 0.63
CA LEU A 78 3.19 6.41 0.94
C LEU A 78 3.03 6.11 2.43
N HIS A 79 3.58 6.97 3.31
CA HIS A 79 3.39 6.86 4.75
C HIS A 79 1.92 6.97 5.14
N LYS A 80 1.16 7.92 4.57
CA LYS A 80 -0.28 7.99 4.80
C LYS A 80 -0.97 6.68 4.47
N ILE A 81 -0.61 6.03 3.36
CA ILE A 81 -1.20 4.74 2.97
C ILE A 81 -0.84 3.64 3.98
N ILE A 82 0.42 3.55 4.38
CA ILE A 82 0.91 2.53 5.32
C ILE A 82 0.32 2.71 6.71
N ASP A 83 0.19 3.96 7.16
CA ASP A 83 -0.35 4.32 8.47
C ASP A 83 -1.89 4.25 8.51
N THR A 84 -2.55 4.07 7.36
CA THR A 84 -4.01 3.93 7.31
C THR A 84 -4.41 2.59 7.93
N PRO A 85 -5.33 2.58 8.92
CA PRO A 85 -5.82 1.33 9.50
C PRO A 85 -6.36 0.38 8.45
N PHE A 86 -6.06 -0.91 8.60
CA PHE A 86 -6.45 -1.94 7.65
C PHE A 86 -7.96 -1.94 7.41
N GLU A 87 -8.77 -1.74 8.46
CA GLU A 87 -10.23 -1.68 8.39
C GLU A 87 -10.71 -0.56 7.47
N ASN A 88 -10.07 0.61 7.51
CA ASN A 88 -10.41 1.74 6.65
C ASN A 88 -10.06 1.43 5.19
N ILE A 89 -8.94 0.75 4.93
CA ILE A 89 -8.57 0.30 3.57
C ILE A 89 -9.63 -0.68 3.04
N ILE A 90 -10.11 -1.61 3.87
CA ILE A 90 -11.14 -2.58 3.49
C ILE A 90 -12.47 -1.87 3.18
N GLU A 91 -12.87 -0.90 3.99
CA GLU A 91 -14.07 -0.11 3.73
C GLU A 91 -13.95 0.61 2.38
N ASP A 92 -12.81 1.23 2.11
CA ASP A 92 -12.56 1.97 0.88
C ASP A 92 -12.56 1.06 -0.37
N ILE A 93 -11.99 -0.15 -0.26
CA ILE A 93 -12.08 -1.20 -1.29
C ILE A 93 -13.54 -1.62 -1.52
N THR A 94 -14.27 -1.88 -0.43
CA THR A 94 -15.68 -2.32 -0.49
C THR A 94 -16.54 -1.27 -1.19
N ASN A 95 -16.34 0.00 -0.86
CA ASN A 95 -17.02 1.13 -1.49
C ASN A 95 -16.68 1.22 -2.99
N LYS A 96 -15.40 1.07 -3.37
CA LYS A 96 -14.97 1.07 -4.77
C LYS A 96 -15.58 -0.09 -5.57
N MET A 97 -15.63 -1.29 -5.00
CA MET A 97 -16.26 -2.46 -5.65
C MET A 97 -17.75 -2.26 -5.89
N ASN A 98 -18.48 -1.81 -4.87
CA ASN A 98 -19.91 -1.50 -4.97
C ASN A 98 -20.17 -0.37 -5.98
N ASN A 99 -19.39 0.70 -5.94
CA ASN A 99 -19.52 1.82 -6.88
C ASN A 99 -19.25 1.40 -8.32
N ARG A 100 -18.24 0.57 -8.56
CA ARG A 100 -17.95 0.05 -9.91
C ARG A 100 -19.12 -0.74 -10.47
N LEU A 101 -19.81 -1.53 -9.65
CA LEU A 101 -20.99 -2.26 -10.08
C LEU A 101 -22.16 -1.32 -10.41
N ARG A 102 -22.38 -0.28 -9.60
CA ARG A 102 -23.39 0.76 -9.89
C ARG A 102 -23.10 1.49 -11.20
N CYS A 103 -21.85 1.91 -11.40
CA CYS A 103 -21.41 2.56 -12.62
C CYS A 103 -21.60 1.64 -13.84
N SER A 104 -21.24 0.36 -13.71
CA SER A 104 -21.44 -0.61 -14.79
C SER A 104 -22.92 -0.76 -15.14
N LEU A 105 -23.83 -0.82 -14.17
CA LEU A 105 -25.27 -0.88 -14.44
C LEU A 105 -25.78 0.37 -15.17
N LEU A 106 -25.26 1.56 -14.84
CA LEU A 106 -25.57 2.80 -15.56
C LEU A 106 -25.05 2.78 -16.99
N GLU A 107 -23.82 2.30 -17.21
CA GLU A 107 -23.24 2.15 -18.54
C GLU A 107 -24.03 1.16 -19.41
N HIS A 108 -24.49 0.04 -18.83
CA HIS A 108 -25.35 -0.92 -19.53
C HIS A 108 -26.71 -0.33 -19.90
N ALA A 109 -27.24 0.60 -19.10
CA ALA A 109 -28.43 1.36 -19.43
C ALA A 109 -28.19 2.41 -20.55
N GLY A 110 -26.94 2.60 -20.98
CA GLY A 110 -26.53 3.60 -21.96
C GLY A 110 -26.13 4.95 -21.35
N GLY A 111 -25.96 5.03 -20.04
CA GLY A 111 -25.44 6.20 -19.36
C GLY A 111 -23.96 6.41 -19.66
N GLN A 112 -23.55 7.65 -19.89
CA GLN A 112 -22.15 8.03 -20.03
C GLN A 112 -21.70 8.79 -18.78
N LEU A 113 -20.72 8.23 -18.05
CA LEU A 113 -20.18 8.85 -16.82
C LEU A 113 -19.07 9.87 -17.11
N ASP A 114 -18.36 9.71 -18.23
CA ASP A 114 -17.13 10.47 -18.53
C ASP A 114 -17.35 11.67 -19.46
N LYS A 115 -18.57 11.90 -19.92
CA LYS A 115 -18.87 12.92 -20.91
C LYS A 115 -19.92 13.88 -20.37
N GLN A 116 -19.52 15.13 -20.13
CA GLN A 116 -20.43 16.27 -20.00
C GLN A 116 -21.11 16.58 -21.35
N GLN A 117 -21.65 15.57 -22.02
CA GLN A 117 -22.40 15.77 -23.24
C GLN A 117 -23.78 16.27 -22.88
N LEU A 118 -24.21 17.31 -23.60
CA LEU A 118 -25.59 17.78 -23.60
C LEU A 118 -26.46 16.71 -24.28
N ILE A 119 -26.81 15.67 -23.54
CA ILE A 119 -27.79 14.67 -23.96
C ILE A 119 -29.20 15.28 -23.87
N SER A 120 -29.99 15.05 -24.90
CA SER A 120 -31.37 15.51 -25.00
C SER A 120 -32.24 14.89 -23.90
N PHE A 121 -33.38 15.52 -23.60
CA PHE A 121 -34.34 15.00 -22.63
C PHE A 121 -34.88 13.61 -23.04
N GLN A 122 -35.05 13.36 -24.34
CA GLN A 122 -35.48 12.05 -24.86
C GLN A 122 -34.43 10.97 -24.62
N GLU A 123 -33.15 11.25 -24.91
CA GLU A 123 -32.06 10.30 -24.66
C GLU A 123 -31.91 9.97 -23.17
N LYS A 124 -32.06 10.98 -22.29
CA LYS A 124 -32.11 10.75 -20.83
C LYS A 124 -33.29 9.86 -20.44
N GLY A 125 -34.47 10.08 -21.05
CA GLY A 125 -35.66 9.25 -20.82
C GLY A 125 -35.44 7.79 -21.20
N GLU A 126 -34.78 7.52 -22.31
CA GLU A 126 -34.48 6.16 -22.77
C GLU A 126 -33.44 5.45 -21.87
N VAL A 127 -32.42 6.17 -21.39
CA VAL A 127 -31.48 5.62 -20.39
C VAL A 127 -32.21 5.27 -19.09
N VAL A 128 -33.11 6.13 -18.62
CA VAL A 128 -33.89 5.88 -17.41
C VAL A 128 -34.80 4.65 -17.59
N LYS A 129 -35.47 4.49 -18.74
CA LYS A 129 -36.29 3.30 -19.02
C LYS A 129 -35.47 2.01 -18.97
N LYS A 130 -34.33 1.99 -19.68
CA LYS A 130 -33.42 0.82 -19.70
C LYS A 130 -32.87 0.51 -18.31
N LEU A 131 -32.57 1.54 -17.52
CA LEU A 131 -32.14 1.36 -16.14
C LEU A 131 -33.27 0.74 -15.30
N ILE A 132 -34.51 1.22 -15.43
CA ILE A 132 -35.68 0.64 -14.74
C ILE A 132 -35.87 -0.84 -15.11
N GLU A 133 -35.70 -1.19 -16.39
CA GLU A 133 -35.74 -2.59 -16.84
C GLU A 133 -34.63 -3.43 -16.20
N LEU A 134 -33.38 -2.94 -16.20
CA LEU A 134 -32.25 -3.63 -15.56
C LEU A 134 -32.45 -3.79 -14.05
N LEU A 135 -33.05 -2.79 -13.39
CA LEU A 135 -33.37 -2.80 -11.96
C LEU A 135 -34.63 -3.60 -11.62
N SER A 136 -35.39 -4.07 -12.62
CA SER A 136 -36.50 -4.99 -12.38
C SER A 136 -36.00 -6.38 -11.95
N ILE A 137 -34.73 -6.69 -12.23
CA ILE A 137 -34.04 -7.87 -11.70
C ILE A 137 -33.66 -7.58 -10.24
N SER A 138 -34.22 -8.36 -9.30
CA SER A 138 -34.05 -8.16 -7.84
C SER A 138 -32.58 -8.04 -7.40
N LYS A 139 -31.69 -8.84 -7.98
CA LYS A 139 -30.24 -8.80 -7.74
C LYS A 139 -29.62 -7.45 -8.14
N ASN A 140 -29.99 -6.91 -9.31
CA ASN A 140 -29.49 -5.63 -9.78
C ASN A 140 -30.05 -4.48 -8.96
N LYS A 141 -31.32 -4.56 -8.56
CA LYS A 141 -31.94 -3.58 -7.66
C LYS A 141 -31.19 -3.46 -6.35
N ASN A 142 -30.88 -4.59 -5.72
CA ASN A 142 -30.17 -4.63 -4.46
C ASN A 142 -28.72 -4.16 -4.61
N ALA A 143 -28.05 -4.54 -5.69
CA ALA A 143 -26.69 -4.09 -5.99
C ALA A 143 -26.61 -2.57 -6.29
N PHE A 144 -27.66 -2.01 -6.88
CA PHE A 144 -27.70 -0.61 -7.27
C PHE A 144 -28.01 0.31 -6.08
N PHE A 145 -29.07 0.00 -5.33
CA PHE A 145 -29.55 0.82 -4.21
C PHE A 145 -28.93 0.44 -2.86
N GLY A 146 -28.43 -0.77 -2.73
CA GLY A 146 -27.72 -1.26 -1.54
C GLY A 146 -26.25 -1.56 -1.85
N ASN A 147 -25.63 -2.35 -0.99
CA ASN A 147 -24.27 -2.85 -1.22
C ASN A 147 -24.37 -4.31 -1.68
N ALA A 148 -23.72 -4.63 -2.81
CA ALA A 148 -23.61 -6.00 -3.30
C ALA A 148 -22.61 -6.82 -2.48
N TRP A 149 -21.63 -6.15 -1.86
CA TRP A 149 -20.67 -6.74 -0.94
C TRP A 149 -20.64 -5.97 0.38
N SER A 150 -20.61 -6.70 1.49
CA SER A 150 -20.40 -6.13 2.83
C SER A 150 -18.91 -5.97 3.15
N VAL A 151 -18.59 -5.11 4.12
CA VAL A 151 -17.21 -4.90 4.59
C VAL A 151 -16.66 -6.19 5.20
N GLU A 152 -17.49 -6.95 5.92
CA GLU A 152 -17.13 -8.23 6.53
C GLU A 152 -16.79 -9.29 5.48
N GLU A 153 -17.58 -9.38 4.42
CA GLU A 153 -17.35 -10.31 3.31
C GLU A 153 -16.02 -10.02 2.61
N VAL A 154 -15.75 -8.74 2.30
CA VAL A 154 -14.51 -8.31 1.66
C VAL A 154 -13.32 -8.51 2.60
N SER A 155 -13.44 -8.16 3.88
CA SER A 155 -12.40 -8.37 4.89
C SER A 155 -12.03 -9.85 5.01
N LYS A 156 -13.03 -10.73 5.10
CA LYS A 156 -12.82 -12.17 5.17
C LYS A 156 -12.11 -12.68 3.92
N GLY A 157 -12.55 -12.26 2.73
CA GLY A 157 -11.92 -12.65 1.47
C GLY A 157 -10.43 -12.27 1.41
N ILE A 158 -10.10 -11.04 1.80
CA ILE A 158 -8.71 -10.55 1.81
C ILE A 158 -7.88 -11.26 2.88
N LYS A 159 -8.40 -11.45 4.10
CA LYS A 159 -7.69 -12.17 5.17
C LYS A 159 -7.37 -13.60 4.77
N VAL A 160 -8.30 -14.33 4.16
CA VAL A 160 -8.07 -15.68 3.63
C VAL A 160 -6.95 -15.68 2.58
N GLN A 161 -6.89 -14.66 1.71
CA GLN A 161 -5.79 -14.57 0.74
C GLN A 161 -4.44 -14.30 1.40
N LEU A 162 -4.40 -13.45 2.42
CA LEU A 162 -3.17 -13.18 3.19
C LEU A 162 -2.70 -14.40 3.98
N GLU A 163 -3.62 -15.16 4.58
CA GLU A 163 -3.30 -16.39 5.32
C GLU A 163 -2.78 -17.51 4.40
N ASN A 164 -3.30 -17.59 3.18
CA ASN A 164 -2.85 -18.55 2.17
C ASN A 164 -1.69 -18.04 1.32
N PHE A 165 -1.23 -16.81 1.55
CA PHE A 165 -0.04 -16.28 0.91
C PHE A 165 1.17 -16.98 1.53
N ASN A 166 1.68 -17.98 0.82
CA ASN A 166 2.88 -18.73 1.21
C ASN A 166 4.04 -18.30 0.29
N PRO A 167 4.89 -17.36 0.73
CA PRO A 167 5.94 -16.75 -0.09
C PRO A 167 7.11 -17.63 -0.50
#